data_AF-A0A4P5NXU3-F1
#
_entry.id   AF-A0A4P5NXU3-F1
#
_cell.length_a   1.000
_cell.length_b   1.000
_cell.length_c   1.000
_cell.angle_alpha   90.00
_cell.angle_beta   90.00
_cell.angle_gamma   90.00
#
_symmetry.space_group_name_H-M   'P 1'
#
loop_
_entity.id
_entity.type
_entity.pdbx_description
1 polymer ?
#
loop_
_entity_poly.entity_id
_entity_poly.type
_entity_poly.pdbx_seq_one_letter_code
_entity_poly.pdbx_strand_id
1 'polypeptide(L)'
;MQFRAVASAFLFSAVLTGTAHAAGTASVPSPAATPAPARSAGTAGAPQAPAQPSPITTQQNFGAWQANCTYAPTTRAAALCVAAQQLSMQQQGKTVPLGMVIVARAATDRVAMTARPYELSIMTPLGFDLTKPATLSMDNGKPVSLPYLVCNASGCLSTLQATPAMIAALKAGKTGHIRVSRVPAQGGGTVTINYDMSHFSDAFGAIETWSSQKAPA
;
A
#
# COMPACT_ATOMS: atom_id res chain seq x y z
N MET A 1 -33.33 56.28 12.52
CA MET A 1 -32.81 56.59 13.86
C MET A 1 -31.46 55.93 13.99
N GLN A 2 -30.42 56.75 14.02
CA GLN A 2 -29.01 56.40 14.08
C GLN A 2 -28.61 56.18 15.55
N PHE A 3 -27.81 55.15 15.86
CA PHE A 3 -27.10 55.06 17.13
C PHE A 3 -25.59 54.94 16.90
N ARG A 4 -24.88 55.79 17.64
CA ARG A 4 -23.48 56.19 17.51
C ARG A 4 -22.49 55.14 18.06
N ALA A 5 -21.30 55.16 17.49
CA ALA A 5 -20.10 54.45 17.91
C ALA A 5 -19.54 54.95 19.26
N VAL A 6 -18.81 54.07 19.97
CA VAL A 6 -17.73 54.44 20.89
C VAL A 6 -16.52 53.56 20.60
N ALA A 7 -15.43 54.23 20.25
CA ALA A 7 -14.12 53.66 20.00
C ALA A 7 -13.37 53.46 21.33
N SER A 8 -12.51 52.45 21.40
CA SER A 8 -11.40 52.41 22.36
C SER A 8 -10.22 51.71 21.71
N ALA A 9 -9.31 52.54 21.22
CA ALA A 9 -8.01 52.14 20.69
C ALA A 9 -7.06 51.94 21.87
N PHE A 10 -6.47 50.75 21.99
CA PHE A 10 -5.29 50.53 22.82
C PHE A 10 -4.09 50.29 21.90
N LEU A 11 -3.28 51.34 21.76
CA LEU A 11 -1.93 51.28 21.21
C LEU A 11 -0.99 50.84 22.33
N PHE A 12 -0.40 49.65 22.22
CA PHE A 12 0.76 49.26 23.03
C PHE A 12 1.94 49.02 22.09
N SER A 13 2.78 50.06 21.96
CA SER A 13 4.12 49.94 21.42
C SER A 13 5.03 49.43 22.54
N ALA A 14 5.60 48.24 22.37
CA ALA A 14 6.70 47.75 23.19
C ALA A 14 7.86 47.37 22.26
N VAL A 15 8.83 48.28 22.16
CA VAL A 15 10.18 48.01 21.67
C VAL A 15 11.02 47.76 22.92
N LEU A 16 11.72 46.63 23.03
CA LEU A 16 12.96 46.53 23.81
C LEU A 16 13.75 45.26 23.42
N THR A 17 14.83 45.51 22.68
CA THR A 17 16.18 44.91 22.80
C THR A 17 16.31 43.41 23.12
N GLY A 18 16.77 42.65 22.11
CA GLY A 18 17.21 41.26 22.27
C GLY A 18 18.54 41.12 23.00
N THR A 19 18.57 40.21 23.97
CA THR A 19 19.78 39.69 24.60
C THR A 19 20.01 38.26 24.11
N ALA A 20 21.05 38.10 23.27
CA ALA A 20 21.51 36.79 22.82
C ALA A 20 22.09 36.01 24.00
N HIS A 21 21.38 34.95 24.41
CA HIS A 21 21.91 33.96 25.35
C HIS A 21 22.53 32.82 24.54
N ALA A 22 23.86 32.85 24.42
CA ALA A 22 24.65 31.72 23.95
C ALA A 22 24.56 30.59 24.99
N ALA A 23 23.77 29.56 24.70
CA ALA A 23 23.76 28.34 25.47
C ALA A 23 25.06 27.58 25.18
N GLY A 24 25.97 27.61 26.17
CA GLY A 24 27.23 26.88 26.14
C GLY A 24 26.98 25.38 25.97
N THR A 25 27.63 24.80 24.97
CA THR A 25 27.80 23.36 24.81
C THR A 25 28.65 22.85 25.96
N ALA A 26 28.06 22.09 26.88
CA ALA A 26 28.78 21.30 27.85
C ALA A 26 29.56 20.20 27.12
N SER A 27 30.84 20.47 26.85
CA SER A 27 31.81 19.49 26.38
C SER A 27 32.21 18.59 27.54
N VAL A 28 31.72 17.35 27.53
CA VAL A 28 32.20 16.27 28.40
C VAL A 28 33.68 16.00 28.05
N PRO A 29 34.59 15.88 29.02
CA PRO A 29 36.00 15.59 28.74
C PRO A 29 36.14 14.21 28.10
N SER A 30 36.67 14.17 26.88
CA SER A 30 37.10 12.93 26.23
C SER A 30 38.33 12.38 26.96
N PRO A 31 38.33 11.12 27.43
CA PRO A 31 39.54 10.49 27.94
C PRO A 31 40.59 10.42 26.83
N ALA A 32 41.84 10.72 27.18
CA ALA A 32 42.99 10.59 26.30
C ALA A 32 43.08 9.16 25.74
N ALA A 33 43.09 9.06 24.41
CA ALA A 33 43.27 7.80 23.70
C ALA A 33 44.69 7.27 23.94
N THR A 34 44.79 6.10 24.57
CA THR A 34 45.99 5.26 24.53
C THR A 34 46.14 4.72 23.09
N PRO A 35 47.35 4.71 22.48
CA PRO A 35 47.52 4.16 21.14
C PRO A 35 47.20 2.66 21.17
N ALA A 36 46.07 2.27 20.60
CA ALA A 36 45.77 0.87 20.33
C ALA A 36 46.72 0.38 19.23
N PRO A 37 47.35 -0.80 19.37
CA PRO A 37 48.18 -1.35 18.31
C PRO A 37 47.33 -1.53 17.06
N ALA A 38 47.79 -0.95 15.95
CA ALA A 38 47.20 -1.14 14.63
C ALA A 38 47.30 -2.63 14.27
N ARG A 39 46.24 -3.38 14.56
CA ARG A 39 46.00 -4.67 13.94
C ARG A 39 45.49 -4.36 12.55
N SER A 40 46.31 -4.64 11.55
CA SER A 40 45.89 -4.76 10.16
C SER A 40 44.72 -5.74 10.10
N ALA A 41 43.50 -5.20 10.12
CA ALA A 41 42.32 -5.96 9.79
C ALA A 41 42.39 -6.24 8.29
N GLY A 42 43.01 -7.36 7.94
CA GLY A 42 42.79 -7.97 6.64
C GLY A 42 41.28 -8.06 6.45
N THR A 43 40.80 -7.56 5.32
CA THR A 43 39.46 -7.78 4.80
C THR A 43 39.27 -9.27 4.57
N ALA A 44 39.01 -10.00 5.66
CA ALA A 44 38.44 -11.33 5.59
C ALA A 44 37.04 -11.16 5.01
N GLY A 45 36.89 -11.53 3.74
CA GLY A 45 35.59 -11.57 3.09
C GLY A 45 34.63 -12.39 3.95
N ALA A 46 33.57 -11.73 4.44
CA ALA A 46 32.46 -12.43 5.05
C ALA A 46 31.95 -13.46 4.04
N PRO A 47 31.66 -14.72 4.44
CA PRO A 47 31.07 -15.70 3.54
C PRO A 47 29.82 -15.10 2.91
N GLN A 48 29.83 -14.89 1.60
CA GLN A 48 28.61 -14.58 0.86
C GLN A 48 27.68 -15.78 1.05
N ALA A 49 26.56 -15.56 1.75
CA ALA A 49 25.49 -16.54 1.80
C ALA A 49 25.15 -16.95 0.36
N PRO A 50 24.90 -18.25 0.09
CA PRO A 50 24.56 -18.71 -1.25
C PRO A 50 23.42 -17.85 -1.81
N ALA A 51 23.63 -17.25 -2.98
CA ALA A 51 22.60 -16.47 -3.64
C ALA A 51 21.38 -17.38 -3.87
N GLN A 52 20.28 -17.12 -3.17
CA GLN A 52 19.05 -17.84 -3.44
C GLN A 52 18.58 -17.48 -4.85
N PRO A 53 18.19 -18.47 -5.68
CA PRO A 53 17.69 -18.19 -7.02
C PRO A 53 16.50 -17.22 -6.94
N SER A 54 16.54 -16.16 -7.74
CA SER A 54 15.42 -15.22 -7.85
C SER A 54 14.21 -15.94 -8.47
N PRO A 55 12.98 -15.67 -8.00
CA PRO A 55 11.79 -16.28 -8.57
C PRO A 55 11.63 -15.87 -10.04
N ILE A 56 11.26 -16.85 -10.87
CA ILE A 56 10.90 -16.58 -12.28
C ILE A 56 9.57 -15.84 -12.27
N THR A 57 9.43 -14.79 -13.08
CA THR A 57 8.21 -13.96 -13.11
C THR A 57 7.77 -13.71 -14.55
N THR A 58 6.46 -13.76 -14.78
CA THR A 58 5.81 -13.28 -16.01
C THR A 58 4.87 -12.15 -15.64
N GLN A 59 4.83 -11.09 -16.43
CA GLN A 59 4.01 -9.91 -16.16
C GLN A 59 3.53 -9.27 -17.46
N GLN A 60 2.31 -8.75 -17.45
CA GLN A 60 1.75 -7.96 -18.55
C GLN A 60 0.75 -6.93 -18.03
N ASN A 61 0.65 -5.79 -18.71
CA ASN A 61 -0.33 -4.74 -18.42
C ASN A 61 -1.54 -4.84 -19.35
N PHE A 62 -2.71 -4.53 -18.81
CA PHE A 62 -4.02 -4.54 -19.46
C PHE A 62 -4.81 -3.31 -18.98
N GLY A 63 -4.66 -2.19 -19.70
CA GLY A 63 -5.22 -0.92 -19.24
C GLY A 63 -4.70 -0.54 -17.85
N ALA A 64 -5.61 -0.32 -16.89
CA ALA A 64 -5.26 -0.02 -15.50
C ALA A 64 -4.80 -1.26 -14.70
N TRP A 65 -5.00 -2.47 -15.22
CA TRP A 65 -4.66 -3.72 -14.55
C TRP A 65 -3.27 -4.21 -14.94
N GLN A 66 -2.61 -4.85 -14.00
CA GLN A 66 -1.37 -5.57 -14.19
C GLN A 66 -1.57 -7.01 -13.74
N ALA A 67 -1.27 -7.95 -14.63
CA ALA A 67 -1.21 -9.37 -14.31
C ALA A 67 0.25 -9.75 -14.05
N ASN A 68 0.52 -10.46 -12.98
CA ASN A 68 1.83 -11.05 -12.71
C ASN A 68 1.69 -12.46 -12.11
N CYS A 69 2.56 -13.38 -12.52
CA CYS A 69 2.71 -14.69 -11.90
C CYS A 69 4.18 -14.95 -11.57
N THR A 70 4.44 -15.39 -10.34
CA THR A 70 5.75 -15.88 -9.91
C THR A 70 5.76 -17.39 -9.87
N TYR A 71 6.92 -17.98 -10.13
CA TYR A 71 7.10 -19.43 -10.20
C TYR A 71 8.24 -19.87 -9.30
N ALA A 72 8.09 -21.07 -8.72
CA ALA A 72 9.14 -21.70 -7.91
C ALA A 72 10.38 -21.98 -8.79
N PRO A 73 11.60 -21.57 -8.38
CA PRO A 73 12.79 -21.70 -9.22
C PRO A 73 13.12 -23.13 -9.66
N THR A 74 12.86 -24.11 -8.80
CA THR A 74 13.21 -25.51 -9.03
C THR A 74 12.15 -26.24 -9.85
N THR A 75 10.88 -26.20 -9.42
CA THR A 75 9.81 -26.93 -10.08
C THR A 75 9.22 -26.18 -11.28
N ARG A 76 9.55 -24.90 -11.44
CA ARG A 76 8.93 -23.93 -12.36
C ARG A 76 7.39 -23.89 -12.23
N ALA A 77 6.81 -24.41 -11.15
CA ALA A 77 5.37 -24.36 -10.92
C ALA A 77 4.97 -22.96 -10.45
N ALA A 78 3.82 -22.47 -10.90
CA ALA A 78 3.31 -21.18 -10.48
C ALA A 78 3.03 -21.19 -8.97
N ALA A 79 3.51 -20.16 -8.28
CA ALA A 79 3.51 -20.03 -6.82
C ALA A 79 2.55 -18.93 -6.34
N LEU A 80 2.48 -17.81 -7.07
CA LEU A 80 1.56 -16.72 -6.80
C LEU A 80 1.20 -16.03 -8.11
N CYS A 81 -0.09 -15.88 -8.37
CA CYS A 81 -0.62 -15.19 -9.53
C CYS A 81 -1.57 -14.08 -9.07
N VAL A 82 -1.41 -12.88 -9.63
CA VAL A 82 -2.07 -11.66 -9.17
C VAL A 82 -2.50 -10.82 -10.36
N ALA A 83 -3.75 -10.37 -10.37
CA ALA A 83 -4.24 -9.27 -11.19
C ALA A 83 -4.50 -8.09 -10.24
N ALA A 84 -3.77 -7.00 -10.40
CA ALA A 84 -3.85 -5.85 -9.51
C ALA A 84 -3.96 -4.54 -10.26
N GLN A 85 -4.61 -3.57 -9.63
CA GLN A 85 -4.68 -2.20 -10.09
C GLN A 85 -4.16 -1.28 -8.98
N GLN A 86 -3.15 -0.49 -9.31
CA GLN A 86 -2.65 0.59 -8.47
C GLN A 86 -3.62 1.78 -8.54
N LEU A 87 -4.08 2.25 -7.39
CA LEU A 87 -5.00 3.38 -7.29
C LEU A 87 -4.20 4.61 -6.94
N SER A 88 -4.47 5.71 -7.63
CA SER A 88 -3.84 6.99 -7.34
C SER A 88 -4.75 8.15 -7.69
N MET A 89 -4.44 9.32 -7.15
CA MET A 89 -5.06 10.57 -7.58
C MET A 89 -3.99 11.61 -7.88
N GLN A 90 -4.37 12.60 -8.69
CA GLN A 90 -3.54 13.77 -8.92
C GLN A 90 -3.85 14.84 -7.88
N GLN A 91 -2.82 15.27 -7.16
CA GLN A 91 -2.89 16.36 -6.21
C GLN A 91 -1.75 17.34 -6.50
N GLN A 92 -2.11 18.57 -6.91
CA GLN A 92 -1.14 19.63 -7.22
C GLN A 92 -0.05 19.19 -8.22
N GLY A 93 -0.44 18.44 -9.25
CA GLY A 93 0.49 17.92 -10.26
C GLY A 93 1.34 16.73 -9.81
N LYS A 94 1.12 16.18 -8.62
CA LYS A 94 1.79 14.97 -8.13
C LYS A 94 0.81 13.79 -8.04
N THR A 95 1.28 12.63 -8.48
CA THR A 95 0.56 11.35 -8.30
C THR A 95 0.68 10.91 -6.85
N VAL A 96 -0.45 10.80 -6.15
CA VAL A 96 -0.53 10.31 -4.78
C VAL A 96 -1.12 8.89 -4.79
N PRO A 97 -0.41 7.88 -4.27
CA PRO A 97 -0.96 6.53 -4.18
C PRO A 97 -2.10 6.47 -3.17
N LEU A 98 -3.18 5.83 -3.56
CA LEU A 98 -4.39 5.62 -2.76
C LEU A 98 -4.59 4.14 -2.39
N GLY A 99 -3.70 3.26 -2.83
CA GLY A 99 -3.75 1.84 -2.51
C GLY A 99 -3.91 0.96 -3.73
N MET A 100 -4.51 -0.21 -3.57
CA MET A 100 -4.64 -1.21 -4.63
C MET A 100 -5.93 -2.02 -4.51
N VAL A 101 -6.46 -2.48 -5.66
CA VAL A 101 -7.38 -3.63 -5.74
C VAL A 101 -6.60 -4.81 -6.29
N ILE A 102 -6.78 -5.99 -5.69
CA ILE A 102 -5.97 -7.17 -5.95
C ILE A 102 -6.89 -8.39 -6.06
N VAL A 103 -6.76 -9.15 -7.14
CA VAL A 103 -7.30 -10.52 -7.24
C VAL A 103 -6.13 -11.46 -7.35
N ALA A 104 -5.96 -12.34 -6.37
CA ALA A 104 -4.79 -13.18 -6.24
C ALA A 104 -5.14 -14.64 -5.99
N ARG A 105 -4.21 -15.53 -6.36
CA ARG A 105 -4.24 -16.94 -6.02
C ARG A 105 -2.82 -17.38 -5.72
N ALA A 106 -2.62 -18.01 -4.58
CA ALA A 106 -1.32 -18.54 -4.18
C ALA A 106 -1.36 -20.07 -4.15
N ALA A 107 -0.23 -20.71 -4.36
CA ALA A 107 -0.02 -22.11 -4.03
C ALA A 107 0.08 -22.30 -2.51
N THR A 108 -0.06 -23.55 -2.08
CA THR A 108 0.26 -24.01 -0.72
C THR A 108 1.08 -25.28 -0.83
N ASP A 109 1.79 -25.64 0.23
CA ASP A 109 2.50 -26.92 0.35
C ASP A 109 1.61 -28.14 0.06
N ARG A 110 0.32 -28.07 0.41
CA ARG A 110 -0.61 -29.21 0.35
C ARG A 110 -1.56 -29.23 -0.85
N VAL A 111 -1.79 -28.08 -1.48
CA VAL A 111 -2.84 -27.92 -2.50
C VAL A 111 -2.29 -27.14 -3.68
N ALA A 112 -2.42 -27.71 -4.87
CA ALA A 112 -2.10 -27.03 -6.12
C ALA A 112 -2.88 -25.72 -6.23
N MET A 113 -2.23 -24.68 -6.76
CA MET A 113 -2.83 -23.36 -6.87
C MET A 113 -4.18 -23.39 -7.60
N THR A 114 -4.34 -24.23 -8.62
CA THR A 114 -5.58 -24.39 -9.41
C THR A 114 -6.78 -24.95 -8.63
N ALA A 115 -6.59 -25.48 -7.42
CA ALA A 115 -7.65 -25.96 -6.54
C ALA A 115 -8.00 -25.00 -5.39
N ARG A 116 -7.26 -23.90 -5.24
CA ARG A 116 -7.48 -22.87 -4.20
C ARG A 116 -8.50 -21.83 -4.67
N PRO A 117 -9.33 -21.20 -3.86
CA PRO A 117 -10.12 -20.07 -4.35
C PRO A 117 -9.22 -18.86 -4.67
N TYR A 118 -9.70 -17.95 -5.52
CA TYR A 118 -9.13 -16.61 -5.63
C TYR A 118 -9.48 -15.80 -4.38
N GLU A 119 -8.59 -14.90 -4.00
CA GLU A 119 -8.81 -13.89 -2.97
C GLU A 119 -9.00 -12.54 -3.65
N LEU A 120 -9.99 -11.78 -3.19
CA LEU A 120 -10.21 -10.39 -3.57
C LEU A 120 -9.81 -9.53 -2.38
N SER A 121 -8.75 -8.76 -2.57
CA SER A 121 -8.17 -7.91 -1.54
C SER A 121 -8.15 -6.45 -1.96
N ILE A 122 -8.14 -5.59 -0.96
CA ILE A 122 -7.84 -4.17 -1.12
C ILE A 122 -6.74 -3.77 -0.15
N MET A 123 -5.82 -2.94 -0.61
CA MET A 123 -4.88 -2.23 0.23
C MET A 123 -5.35 -0.79 0.31
N THR A 124 -5.81 -0.33 1.47
CA THR A 124 -6.23 1.08 1.65
C THR A 124 -5.12 1.89 2.31
N PRO A 125 -5.11 3.23 2.19
CA PRO A 125 -4.10 4.05 2.85
C PRO A 125 -4.21 3.97 4.37
N LEU A 126 -3.15 4.43 5.05
CA LEU A 126 -3.15 4.60 6.50
C LEU A 126 -3.97 5.82 6.92
N GLY A 127 -4.36 5.87 8.20
CA GLY A 127 -5.04 7.03 8.81
C GLY A 127 -6.58 6.98 8.78
N PHE A 128 -7.17 5.85 8.39
CA PHE A 128 -8.63 5.65 8.43
C PHE A 128 -9.08 4.93 9.71
N ASP A 129 -10.40 4.99 9.97
CA ASP A 129 -11.05 4.37 11.12
C ASP A 129 -11.13 2.85 10.93
N LEU A 130 -10.24 2.12 11.61
CA LEU A 130 -10.17 0.66 11.55
C LEU A 130 -11.31 -0.04 12.30
N THR A 131 -12.09 0.68 13.12
CA THR A 131 -13.27 0.11 13.80
C THR A 131 -14.43 -0.12 12.82
N LYS A 132 -14.38 0.53 11.66
CA LYS A 132 -15.34 0.35 10.57
C LYS A 132 -14.63 -0.34 9.41
N PRO A 133 -15.16 -1.47 8.91
CA PRO A 133 -14.54 -2.17 7.79
C PRO A 133 -14.55 -1.28 6.53
N ALA A 134 -13.55 -1.48 5.68
CA ALA A 134 -13.63 -0.95 4.33
C ALA A 134 -14.77 -1.64 3.56
N THR A 135 -15.32 -0.98 2.56
CA THR A 135 -16.33 -1.60 1.68
C THR A 135 -15.90 -1.50 0.23
N LEU A 136 -16.27 -2.52 -0.55
CA LEU A 136 -16.01 -2.60 -1.98
C LEU A 136 -17.34 -2.82 -2.71
N SER A 137 -17.63 -2.02 -3.73
CA SER A 137 -18.74 -2.27 -4.66
C SER A 137 -18.25 -2.31 -6.10
N MET A 138 -19.01 -3.00 -6.95
CA MET A 138 -18.81 -3.10 -8.40
C MET A 138 -20.01 -2.44 -9.06
N ASP A 139 -19.78 -1.38 -9.84
CA ASP A 139 -20.80 -0.48 -10.36
C ASP A 139 -21.79 -0.07 -9.26
N ASN A 140 -23.09 -0.19 -9.54
CA ASN A 140 -24.19 0.08 -8.62
C ASN A 140 -24.58 -1.12 -7.74
N GLY A 141 -23.73 -2.16 -7.69
CA GLY A 141 -23.94 -3.35 -6.87
C GLY A 141 -23.88 -3.05 -5.36
N LYS A 142 -24.43 -3.98 -4.56
CA LYS A 142 -24.39 -3.87 -3.09
C LYS A 142 -22.92 -3.86 -2.61
N PRO A 143 -22.54 -2.92 -1.72
CA PRO A 143 -21.21 -2.94 -1.12
C PRO A 143 -20.98 -4.21 -0.29
N VAL A 144 -19.80 -4.77 -0.42
CA VAL A 144 -19.30 -5.90 0.36
C VAL A 144 -18.35 -5.37 1.42
N SER A 145 -18.54 -5.80 2.67
CA SER A 145 -17.70 -5.42 3.79
C SER A 145 -16.41 -6.24 3.81
N LEU A 146 -15.28 -5.57 3.99
CA LEU A 146 -13.93 -6.11 4.01
C LEU A 146 -13.25 -5.70 5.33
N PRO A 147 -13.26 -6.58 6.35
CA PRO A 147 -12.55 -6.32 7.60
C PRO A 147 -11.04 -6.21 7.38
N TYR A 148 -10.40 -5.28 8.09
CA TYR A 148 -8.96 -5.11 8.08
C TYR A 148 -8.26 -6.31 8.71
N LEU A 149 -7.26 -6.86 8.02
CA LEU A 149 -6.44 -7.97 8.52
C LEU A 149 -5.15 -7.50 9.15
N VAL A 150 -4.41 -6.64 8.44
CA VAL A 150 -3.09 -6.19 8.86
C VAL A 150 -2.78 -4.84 8.23
N CYS A 151 -2.09 -3.98 8.97
CA CYS A 151 -1.56 -2.73 8.46
C CYS A 151 -0.03 -2.74 8.52
N ASN A 152 0.61 -2.23 7.47
CA ASN A 152 2.04 -2.01 7.39
C ASN A 152 2.32 -0.65 6.73
N ALA A 153 3.58 -0.36 6.43
CA ALA A 153 3.97 0.93 5.84
C ALA A 153 3.32 1.20 4.46
N SER A 154 2.87 0.15 3.75
CA SER A 154 2.20 0.28 2.44
C SER A 154 0.69 0.54 2.55
N GLY A 155 0.08 0.32 3.72
CA GLY A 155 -1.35 0.49 3.93
C GLY A 155 -1.96 -0.59 4.83
N CYS A 156 -3.29 -0.64 4.84
CA CYS A 156 -4.07 -1.65 5.53
C CYS A 156 -4.70 -2.63 4.53
N LEU A 157 -4.35 -3.90 4.65
CA LEU A 157 -4.85 -4.99 3.83
C LEU A 157 -6.19 -5.49 4.39
N SER A 158 -7.17 -5.64 3.51
CA SER A 158 -8.41 -6.38 3.76
C SER A 158 -8.59 -7.39 2.65
N THR A 159 -9.09 -8.59 2.96
CA THR A 159 -9.26 -9.66 1.97
C THR A 159 -10.54 -10.45 2.23
N LEU A 160 -11.10 -11.02 1.17
CA LEU A 160 -12.13 -12.05 1.23
C LEU A 160 -11.89 -13.09 0.15
N GLN A 161 -12.48 -14.26 0.33
CA GLN A 161 -12.53 -15.27 -0.73
C GLN A 161 -13.45 -14.78 -1.85
N ALA A 162 -12.92 -14.65 -3.06
CA ALA A 162 -13.69 -14.19 -4.21
C ALA A 162 -14.72 -15.27 -4.61
N THR A 163 -15.99 -14.88 -4.66
CA THR A 163 -17.04 -15.75 -5.17
C THR A 163 -17.07 -15.72 -6.70
N PRO A 164 -17.63 -16.75 -7.37
CA PRO A 164 -17.83 -16.71 -8.82
C PRO A 164 -18.63 -15.50 -9.28
N ALA A 165 -19.63 -15.07 -8.50
CA ALA A 165 -20.43 -13.89 -8.79
C ALA A 165 -19.61 -12.58 -8.70
N MET A 166 -18.69 -12.47 -7.75
CA MET A 166 -17.79 -11.31 -7.67
C MET A 166 -16.83 -11.25 -8.86
N ILE A 167 -16.23 -12.38 -9.23
CA ILE A 167 -15.35 -12.43 -10.41
C ILE A 167 -16.13 -12.10 -11.69
N ALA A 168 -17.35 -12.62 -11.84
CA ALA A 168 -18.20 -12.28 -12.98
C ALA A 168 -18.56 -10.78 -13.03
N ALA A 169 -18.89 -10.19 -11.88
CA ALA A 169 -19.16 -8.76 -11.78
C ALA A 169 -17.93 -7.89 -12.10
N LEU A 170 -16.73 -8.27 -11.63
CA LEU A 170 -15.48 -7.59 -12.01
C LEU A 170 -15.20 -7.72 -13.51
N LYS A 171 -15.46 -8.88 -14.13
CA LYS A 171 -15.25 -9.11 -15.58
C LYS A 171 -16.19 -8.27 -16.45
N ALA A 172 -17.43 -8.04 -16.00
CA ALA A 172 -18.45 -7.36 -16.79
C ALA A 172 -18.61 -5.85 -16.47
N GLY A 173 -18.11 -5.42 -15.31
CA GLY A 173 -18.33 -4.08 -14.80
C GLY A 173 -17.43 -3.03 -15.44
N LYS A 174 -17.69 -1.75 -15.11
CA LYS A 174 -16.93 -0.61 -15.64
C LYS A 174 -16.16 0.15 -14.56
N THR A 175 -16.80 0.39 -13.42
CA THR A 175 -16.19 1.16 -12.33
C THR A 175 -16.63 0.62 -10.99
N GLY A 176 -15.69 0.43 -10.07
CA GLY A 176 -16.04 0.08 -8.71
C GLY A 176 -15.59 1.13 -7.71
N HIS A 177 -16.07 0.95 -6.47
CA HIS A 177 -15.86 1.91 -5.40
C HIS A 177 -15.35 1.20 -4.15
N ILE A 178 -14.21 1.65 -3.65
CA ILE A 178 -13.74 1.37 -2.30
C ILE A 178 -14.18 2.53 -1.41
N ARG A 179 -14.83 2.25 -0.28
CA ARG A 179 -15.14 3.27 0.73
C ARG A 179 -14.48 2.96 2.07
N VAL A 180 -13.86 3.98 2.64
CA VAL A 180 -13.20 3.94 3.94
C VAL A 180 -13.70 5.09 4.82
N SER A 181 -13.82 4.83 6.12
CA SER A 181 -14.33 5.83 7.08
C SER A 181 -13.16 6.63 7.67
N ARG A 182 -13.28 7.95 7.75
CA ARG A 182 -12.31 8.76 8.51
C ARG A 182 -12.54 8.59 10.00
N VAL A 183 -11.46 8.72 10.77
CA VAL A 183 -11.52 8.73 12.24
C VAL A 183 -12.45 9.86 12.70
N PRO A 184 -13.45 9.60 13.57
CA PRO A 184 -14.40 10.62 14.04
C PRO A 184 -13.71 11.87 14.61
N ALA A 185 -12.61 11.69 15.37
CA ALA A 185 -11.82 12.78 15.92
C ALA A 185 -11.11 13.65 14.86
N GLN A 186 -11.00 13.19 13.61
CA GLN A 186 -10.41 13.90 12.48
C GLN A 186 -11.48 14.49 11.53
N GLY A 187 -12.69 14.72 12.03
CA GLY A 187 -13.81 15.28 11.26
C GLY A 187 -14.73 14.24 10.61
N GLY A 188 -14.43 12.94 10.76
CA GLY A 188 -15.31 11.85 10.31
C GLY A 188 -15.64 11.86 8.81
N GLY A 189 -16.74 11.18 8.47
CA GLY A 189 -17.18 11.01 7.08
C GLY A 189 -16.50 9.84 6.34
N THR A 190 -16.72 9.79 5.03
CA THR A 190 -16.31 8.68 4.18
C THR A 190 -15.50 9.18 2.98
N VAL A 191 -14.42 8.47 2.65
CA VAL A 191 -13.66 8.66 1.41
C VAL A 191 -14.04 7.55 0.45
N THR A 192 -14.32 7.92 -0.80
CA THR A 192 -14.55 6.98 -1.90
C THR A 192 -13.35 6.99 -2.84
N ILE A 193 -12.78 5.83 -3.12
CA ILE A 193 -11.68 5.60 -4.05
C ILE A 193 -12.23 4.75 -5.19
N ASN A 194 -12.19 5.27 -6.41
CA ASN A 194 -12.69 4.56 -7.58
C ASN A 194 -11.60 3.65 -8.16
N TYR A 195 -11.99 2.51 -8.70
CA TYR A 195 -11.13 1.64 -9.49
C TYR A 195 -11.80 1.29 -10.82
N ASP A 196 -11.00 1.17 -11.86
CA ASP A 196 -11.47 0.83 -13.21
C ASP A 196 -11.63 -0.69 -13.35
N MET A 197 -12.76 -1.17 -13.87
CA MET A 197 -12.95 -2.61 -14.11
C MET A 197 -12.73 -2.99 -15.57
N SER A 198 -12.50 -2.01 -16.45
CA SER A 198 -12.14 -2.25 -17.84
C SER A 198 -10.86 -3.08 -17.90
N HIS A 199 -10.82 -4.04 -18.82
CA HIS A 199 -9.68 -4.95 -19.01
C HIS A 199 -9.36 -5.88 -17.82
N PHE A 200 -10.15 -5.88 -16.74
CA PHE A 200 -9.99 -6.87 -15.67
C PHE A 200 -10.12 -8.30 -16.22
N SER A 201 -11.04 -8.53 -17.16
CA SER A 201 -11.22 -9.85 -17.76
C SER A 201 -9.96 -10.34 -18.49
N ASP A 202 -9.23 -9.45 -19.15
CA ASP A 202 -8.00 -9.79 -19.87
C ASP A 202 -6.87 -10.13 -18.88
N ALA A 203 -6.69 -9.28 -17.85
CA ALA A 203 -5.72 -9.52 -16.79
C ALA A 203 -6.02 -10.81 -16.01
N PHE A 204 -7.29 -11.06 -15.71
CA PHE A 204 -7.72 -12.27 -15.03
C PHE A 204 -7.49 -13.52 -15.90
N GLY A 205 -7.83 -13.46 -17.19
CA GLY A 205 -7.57 -14.55 -18.13
C GLY A 205 -6.08 -14.89 -18.28
N ALA A 206 -5.21 -13.87 -18.24
CA ALA A 206 -3.77 -14.05 -18.24
C ALA A 206 -3.30 -14.83 -17.01
N ILE A 207 -3.72 -14.42 -15.79
CA ILE A 207 -3.34 -15.15 -14.57
C ILE A 207 -3.97 -16.54 -14.47
N GLU A 208 -5.18 -16.75 -15.01
CA GLU A 208 -5.78 -18.09 -15.11
C GLU A 208 -4.90 -19.00 -15.98
N THR A 209 -4.52 -18.52 -17.16
CA THR A 209 -3.69 -19.27 -18.11
C THR A 209 -2.34 -19.63 -17.49
N TRP A 210 -1.62 -18.63 -16.98
CA TRP A 210 -0.29 -18.80 -16.38
C TRP A 210 -0.31 -19.67 -15.12
N SER A 211 -1.38 -19.61 -14.33
CA SER A 211 -1.52 -20.44 -13.12
C SER A 211 -1.51 -21.94 -13.38
N SER A 212 -1.85 -22.35 -14.62
CA SER A 212 -1.91 -23.75 -15.05
C SER A 212 -0.62 -24.23 -15.75
N GLN A 213 0.32 -23.32 -16.03
CA GLN A 213 1.50 -23.58 -16.83
C GLN A 213 2.77 -23.58 -15.98
N LYS A 214 3.84 -24.19 -16.53
CA LYS A 214 5.19 -23.99 -16.00
C LYS A 214 5.71 -22.63 -16.44
N ALA A 215 6.67 -22.10 -15.69
CA ALA A 215 7.34 -20.85 -16.04
C ALA A 215 7.86 -20.91 -17.49
N PRO A 216 7.71 -19.83 -18.29
CA PRO A 216 8.30 -19.74 -19.62
C PRO A 216 9.80 -20.04 -19.58
N ALA A 217 10.32 -20.64 -20.66
CA ALA A 217 11.69 -21.14 -20.75
C ALA A 217 12.72 -20.06 -20.42
#